data_AF-A0ABD2Q4A6-F1
#
_entry.id   AF-A0ABD2Q4A6-F1
#
_cell.length_a   1.000
_cell.length_b   1.000
_cell.length_c   1.000
_cell.angle_alpha   90.00
_cell.angle_beta   90.00
_cell.angle_gamma   90.00
#
_symmetry.space_group_name_H-M   'P 1'
#
loop_
_entity.id
_entity.type
_entity.pdbx_description
1 polymer ?
#
loop_
_entity_poly.entity_id
_entity_poly.type
_entity_poly.pdbx_seq_one_letter_code
_entity_poly.pdbx_strand_id
1 'polypeptide(L)'
;MLHVLLDQQKTTNGSPIMPPKTVVDCVRRLYSQRNPEIRCLLPVVIGLTRTEVLAALPSIVQLQDRLVKEIISRLLRASVECQAIPRADGTIDDCDRKLGPISPEDLVVAIHQLEFVQMQKESADSTEPDAKNKLELKLILRACLHCFAEKKFYTQERLSLAISQLVQLDPVPTLTMRTVMQALALYPRLAGLVITVLARLAHKQVRSSHIWKNSALWDGFVRCCMKTRPQCFQVLFLLPTEQLESVFLKESSLRQHMLRHVENLSNAQRQQIPDSVMELLQHEPEQQQQQKEQTAPDDEVNGHKRHAPSHEDEPEPKISALDS
;
A
#
# COMPACT_ATOMS: atom_id res chain seq x y z
N MET A 1 5.47 39.70 -10.74
CA MET A 1 4.79 39.00 -9.61
C MET A 1 4.62 37.51 -9.85
N LEU A 2 4.03 37.05 -10.96
CA LEU A 2 3.87 35.61 -11.23
C LEU A 2 5.21 34.84 -11.31
N HIS A 3 6.27 35.45 -11.85
CA HIS A 3 7.61 34.84 -11.87
C HIS A 3 8.14 34.52 -10.46
N VAL A 4 7.83 35.31 -9.42
CA VAL A 4 8.28 35.03 -8.04
C VAL A 4 7.55 33.85 -7.41
N LEU A 5 6.30 33.59 -7.84
CA LEU A 5 5.52 32.42 -7.40
C LEU A 5 5.89 31.14 -8.15
N LEU A 6 6.51 31.26 -9.33
CA LEU A 6 6.90 30.16 -10.21
C LEU A 6 8.37 29.79 -10.08
N ASP A 7 9.23 30.73 -9.68
CA ASP A 7 10.69 30.57 -9.67
C ASP A 7 11.20 30.19 -8.27
N GLN A 8 11.16 28.88 -7.97
CA GLN A 8 11.66 28.33 -6.70
C GLN A 8 13.19 28.40 -6.54
N GLN A 9 13.93 28.77 -7.58
CA GLN A 9 15.39 28.93 -7.52
C GLN A 9 15.83 30.17 -6.71
N LYS A 10 14.89 31.06 -6.34
CA LYS A 10 15.17 32.29 -5.58
C LYS A 10 14.57 32.34 -4.17
N THR A 11 13.91 31.29 -3.69
CA THR A 11 13.42 31.28 -2.30
C THR A 11 14.57 30.91 -1.37
N THR A 12 14.91 31.81 -0.44
CA THR A 12 16.15 31.76 0.34
C THR A 12 16.24 30.58 1.33
N ASN A 13 15.19 29.74 1.44
CA ASN A 13 15.14 28.56 2.31
C ASN A 13 14.31 27.37 1.76
N GLY A 14 13.85 27.41 0.50
CA GLY A 14 13.04 26.31 -0.07
C GLY A 14 11.60 26.16 0.47
N SER A 15 11.16 27.02 1.41
CA SER A 15 9.78 27.08 1.88
C SER A 15 8.87 27.80 0.86
N PRO A 16 7.62 27.35 0.67
CA PRO A 16 6.71 27.96 -0.30
C PRO A 16 6.23 29.34 0.17
N ILE A 17 6.13 30.28 -0.77
CA ILE A 17 5.59 31.62 -0.54
C ILE A 17 4.08 31.61 -0.78
N MET A 18 3.29 31.99 0.22
CA MET A 18 1.84 32.08 0.11
C MET A 18 1.46 33.17 -0.91
N PRO A 19 0.70 32.84 -1.98
CA PRO A 19 0.28 33.84 -2.96
C PRO A 19 -0.69 34.86 -2.34
N PRO A 20 -0.67 36.14 -2.78
CA PRO A 20 -1.62 37.15 -2.29
C PRO A 20 -3.05 36.75 -2.64
N LYS A 21 -4.00 37.00 -1.73
CA LYS A 21 -5.43 36.70 -1.95
C LYS A 21 -5.97 37.30 -3.25
N THR A 22 -5.59 38.53 -3.58
CA THR A 22 -6.00 39.20 -4.83
C THR A 22 -5.56 38.44 -6.08
N VAL A 23 -4.37 37.82 -6.05
CA VAL A 23 -3.86 37.00 -7.16
C VAL A 23 -4.61 35.67 -7.22
N VAL A 24 -4.84 35.03 -6.07
CA VAL A 24 -5.63 33.79 -5.98
C VAL A 24 -7.04 34.03 -6.54
N ASP A 25 -7.71 35.11 -6.13
CA ASP A 25 -9.07 35.45 -6.56
C ASP A 25 -9.13 35.77 -8.06
N CYS A 26 -8.10 36.43 -8.60
CA CYS A 26 -7.98 36.71 -10.03
C CYS A 26 -7.81 35.42 -10.84
N VAL A 27 -6.89 34.55 -10.44
CA VAL A 27 -6.65 33.25 -11.11
C VAL A 27 -7.88 32.35 -11.01
N ARG A 28 -8.55 32.32 -9.85
CA ARG A 28 -9.83 31.62 -9.67
C ARG A 28 -10.87 32.11 -10.67
N ARG A 29 -11.05 33.43 -10.77
CA ARG A 29 -12.00 34.02 -11.71
C ARG A 29 -11.69 33.64 -13.16
N LEU A 30 -10.41 33.67 -13.55
CA LEU A 30 -9.98 33.26 -14.89
C LEU A 30 -10.26 31.79 -15.17
N TYR A 31 -10.00 30.91 -14.20
CA TYR A 31 -10.29 29.47 -14.32
C TYR A 31 -11.79 29.19 -14.46
N SER A 32 -12.65 29.94 -13.77
CA SER A 32 -14.11 29.77 -13.87
C SER A 32 -14.73 30.40 -15.13
N GLN A 33 -14.15 31.47 -15.67
CA GLN A 33 -14.74 32.26 -16.77
C GLN A 33 -14.17 31.93 -18.15
N ARG A 34 -12.98 31.34 -18.23
CA ARG A 34 -12.32 30.96 -19.48
C ARG A 34 -11.91 29.50 -19.38
N ASN A 35 -11.93 28.79 -20.52
CA ASN A 35 -11.62 27.37 -20.68
C ASN A 35 -10.73 26.82 -19.53
N PRO A 36 -11.26 25.98 -18.63
CA PRO A 36 -10.65 25.66 -17.35
C PRO A 36 -9.41 24.76 -17.52
N GLU A 37 -8.27 25.37 -17.86
CA GLU A 37 -7.00 24.66 -17.88
C GLU A 37 -6.44 24.54 -16.46
N ILE A 38 -6.34 23.32 -15.95
CA ILE A 38 -5.83 23.01 -14.59
C ILE A 38 -4.45 23.63 -14.32
N ARG A 39 -3.63 23.80 -15.37
CA ARG A 39 -2.29 24.39 -15.29
C ARG A 39 -2.30 25.84 -14.78
N CYS A 40 -3.39 26.56 -15.00
CA CYS A 40 -3.58 27.93 -14.51
C CYS A 40 -3.70 28.00 -12.98
N LEU A 41 -4.20 26.93 -12.32
CA LEU A 41 -4.36 26.88 -10.87
C LEU A 41 -3.09 26.49 -10.12
N LEU A 42 -2.15 25.80 -10.78
CA LEU A 42 -0.92 25.28 -10.16
C LEU A 42 -0.06 26.36 -9.47
N PRO A 43 0.12 27.57 -10.04
CA PRO A 43 0.94 28.61 -9.42
C PRO A 43 0.36 29.08 -8.08
N VAL A 44 -0.97 28.99 -7.91
CA VAL A 44 -1.70 29.43 -6.72
C VAL A 44 -2.25 28.28 -5.88
N VAL A 45 -1.87 27.03 -6.17
CA VAL A 45 -2.50 25.83 -5.58
C VAL A 45 -2.51 25.81 -4.05
N ILE A 46 -1.47 26.39 -3.43
CA ILE A 46 -1.32 26.48 -1.97
C ILE A 46 -2.17 27.60 -1.32
N GLY A 47 -2.69 28.52 -2.13
CA GLY A 47 -3.61 29.58 -1.69
C GLY A 47 -5.08 29.26 -1.96
N LEU A 48 -5.37 28.13 -2.60
CA LEU A 48 -6.73 27.64 -2.79
C LEU A 48 -7.33 27.16 -1.47
N THR A 49 -8.63 26.92 -1.44
CA THR A 49 -9.30 26.25 -0.32
C THR A 49 -9.14 24.73 -0.41
N ARG A 50 -9.36 24.02 0.71
CA ARG A 50 -9.37 22.55 0.74
C ARG A 50 -10.27 21.98 -0.36
N THR A 51 -11.50 22.47 -0.47
CA THR A 51 -12.50 22.00 -1.44
C THR A 51 -12.03 22.19 -2.88
N GLU A 52 -11.41 23.32 -3.19
CA GLU A 52 -10.87 23.61 -4.53
C GLU A 52 -9.70 22.69 -4.88
N VAL A 53 -8.80 22.43 -3.94
CA VAL A 53 -7.71 21.46 -4.15
C VAL A 53 -8.28 20.07 -4.40
N LEU A 54 -9.25 19.62 -3.59
CA LEU A 54 -9.89 18.31 -3.77
C LEU A 54 -10.58 18.19 -5.14
N ALA A 55 -11.26 19.24 -5.60
CA ALA A 55 -11.88 19.27 -6.93
C ALA A 55 -10.84 19.27 -8.07
N ALA A 56 -9.66 19.87 -7.84
CA ALA A 56 -8.57 19.92 -8.80
C ALA A 56 -7.73 18.62 -8.87
N LEU A 57 -7.71 17.82 -7.79
CA LEU A 57 -6.88 16.61 -7.68
C LEU A 57 -7.04 15.61 -8.84
N PRO A 58 -8.25 15.24 -9.31
CA PRO A 58 -8.42 14.33 -10.44
C PRO A 58 -7.70 14.82 -11.71
N SER A 59 -7.76 16.11 -11.98
CA SER A 59 -7.08 16.74 -13.13
C SER A 59 -5.58 16.86 -12.90
N ILE A 60 -5.14 17.11 -11.66
CA ILE A 60 -3.72 17.17 -11.31
C ILE A 60 -3.03 15.83 -11.55
N VAL A 61 -3.60 14.71 -11.10
CA VAL A 61 -2.95 13.39 -11.22
C VAL A 61 -2.83 12.88 -12.66
N GLN A 62 -3.61 13.45 -13.58
CA GLN A 62 -3.52 13.19 -15.02
C GLN A 62 -2.41 13.98 -15.72
N LEU A 63 -1.79 14.95 -15.04
CA LEU A 63 -0.66 15.69 -15.60
C LEU A 63 0.60 14.82 -15.74
N GLN A 64 1.63 15.41 -16.35
CA GLN A 64 2.95 14.82 -16.45
C GLN A 64 3.52 14.53 -15.05
N ASP A 65 4.26 13.42 -14.92
CA ASP A 65 4.77 12.92 -13.64
C ASP A 65 5.55 13.97 -12.83
N ARG A 66 6.41 14.74 -13.52
CA ARG A 66 7.19 15.83 -12.92
C ARG A 66 6.31 16.90 -12.27
N LEU A 67 5.21 17.27 -12.92
CA LEU A 67 4.28 18.25 -12.40
C LEU A 67 3.49 17.70 -11.21
N VAL A 68 3.03 16.45 -11.28
CA VAL A 68 2.34 15.78 -10.18
C VAL A 68 3.21 15.76 -8.93
N LYS A 69 4.46 15.34 -9.07
CA LYS A 69 5.45 15.33 -7.99
C LYS A 69 5.65 16.72 -7.39
N GLU A 70 5.88 17.72 -8.24
CA GLU A 70 6.11 19.10 -7.80
C GLU A 70 4.92 19.67 -7.02
N ILE A 71 3.70 19.47 -7.54
CA ILE A 71 2.47 19.95 -6.89
C ILE A 71 2.26 19.27 -5.54
N ILE A 72 2.44 17.94 -5.46
CA ILE A 72 2.32 17.19 -4.21
C ILE A 72 3.37 17.67 -3.20
N SER A 73 4.64 17.77 -3.60
CA SER A 73 5.71 18.28 -2.74
C SER A 73 5.41 19.71 -2.26
N ARG A 74 4.86 20.57 -3.12
CA ARG A 74 4.49 21.94 -2.78
C ARG A 74 3.32 22.00 -1.79
N LEU A 75 2.28 21.20 -1.99
CA LEU A 75 1.15 21.07 -1.05
C LEU A 75 1.62 20.56 0.32
N LEU A 76 2.50 19.56 0.33
CA LEU A 76 3.04 18.98 1.56
C LEU A 76 3.93 19.97 2.32
N ARG A 77 4.81 20.71 1.64
CA ARG A 77 5.61 21.77 2.28
C ARG A 77 4.72 22.84 2.89
N ALA A 78 3.73 23.30 2.12
CA ALA A 78 2.78 24.31 2.57
C ALA A 78 1.99 23.89 3.81
N SER A 79 1.73 22.58 3.99
CA SER A 79 1.02 22.05 5.15
C SER A 79 1.76 22.19 6.49
N VAL A 80 3.06 22.49 6.46
CA VAL A 80 3.91 22.66 7.67
C VAL A 80 4.42 24.09 7.78
N GLU A 81 4.84 24.69 6.67
CA GLU A 81 5.37 26.04 6.66
C GLU A 81 5.02 26.76 5.35
N CYS A 82 4.54 27.99 5.49
CA CYS A 82 4.39 28.94 4.40
C CYS A 82 4.98 30.29 4.84
N GLN A 83 5.76 30.90 3.96
CA GLN A 83 6.25 32.26 4.17
C GLN A 83 5.20 33.27 3.67
N ALA A 84 4.94 34.29 4.46
CA ALA A 84 4.22 35.48 4.01
C ALA A 84 5.15 36.31 3.10
N ILE A 85 4.57 37.03 2.15
CA ILE A 85 5.34 37.94 1.28
C ILE A 85 5.82 39.12 2.16
N PRO A 86 7.14 39.41 2.22
CA PRO A 86 7.64 40.58 2.92
C PRO A 86 7.02 41.85 2.32
N ARG A 87 6.42 42.72 3.14
CA ARG A 87 6.01 44.05 2.68
C ARG A 87 7.25 44.87 2.31
N ALA A 88 7.06 45.88 1.45
CA ALA A 88 8.12 46.80 1.04
C ALA A 88 8.72 47.61 2.21
N ASP A 89 8.05 47.63 3.38
CA ASP A 89 8.50 48.27 4.63
C ASP A 89 9.28 47.32 5.57
N GLY A 90 9.50 46.06 5.19
CA GLY A 90 10.21 45.07 6.00
C GLY A 90 9.43 44.52 7.20
N THR A 91 8.17 44.93 7.41
CA THR A 91 7.32 44.39 8.48
C THR A 91 6.76 43.03 8.07
N ILE A 92 6.94 42.04 8.95
CA ILE A 92 6.32 40.71 8.82
C ILE A 92 5.05 40.77 9.67
N ASP A 93 3.87 40.72 9.03
CA ASP A 93 2.61 40.52 9.75
C ASP A 93 2.66 39.13 10.40
N ASP A 94 3.04 39.06 11.68
CA ASP A 94 3.17 37.83 12.49
C ASP A 94 1.80 37.21 12.86
N CYS A 95 0.69 37.76 12.34
CA CYS A 95 -0.65 37.46 12.80
C CYS A 95 -1.37 36.32 12.05
N ASP A 96 -0.74 35.63 11.09
CA ASP A 96 -1.44 34.53 10.41
C ASP A 96 -0.44 33.61 9.68
N ARG A 97 0.19 32.67 10.42
CA ARG A 97 0.87 31.52 9.82
C ARG A 97 -0.17 30.67 9.08
N LYS A 98 -0.49 31.04 7.84
CA LYS A 98 -1.44 30.33 6.99
C LYS A 98 -0.79 29.05 6.49
N LEU A 99 -1.14 27.95 7.15
CA LEU A 99 -0.86 26.62 6.65
C LEU A 99 -1.57 26.42 5.31
N GLY A 100 -0.99 25.55 4.50
CA GLY A 100 -1.54 25.14 3.22
C GLY A 100 -2.93 24.50 3.37
N PRO A 101 -3.63 24.29 2.25
CA PRO A 101 -5.06 23.97 2.23
C PRO A 101 -5.42 22.56 2.65
N ILE A 102 -4.43 21.66 2.71
CA ILE A 102 -4.63 20.23 2.96
C ILE A 102 -3.49 19.69 3.81
N SER A 103 -3.82 18.89 4.82
CA SER A 103 -2.85 18.18 5.63
C SER A 103 -2.29 16.95 4.87
N PRO A 104 -1.12 16.41 5.24
CA PRO A 104 -0.57 15.24 4.56
C PRO A 104 -1.46 13.99 4.65
N GLU A 105 -2.06 13.74 5.81
CA GLU A 105 -2.99 12.64 6.05
C GLU A 105 -4.24 12.75 5.16
N ASP A 106 -4.81 13.95 5.07
CA ASP A 106 -5.96 14.22 4.22
C ASP A 106 -5.60 14.10 2.74
N LEU A 107 -4.39 14.49 2.33
CA LEU A 107 -3.94 14.39 0.95
C LEU A 107 -3.84 12.93 0.49
N VAL A 108 -3.29 12.04 1.33
CA VAL A 108 -3.22 10.60 1.00
C VAL A 108 -4.61 10.01 0.90
N VAL A 109 -5.50 10.34 1.84
CA VAL A 109 -6.89 9.88 1.82
C VAL A 109 -7.61 10.35 0.56
N ALA A 110 -7.48 11.64 0.22
CA ALA A 110 -8.07 12.22 -0.97
C ALA A 110 -7.58 11.56 -2.26
N ILE A 111 -6.26 11.28 -2.37
CA ILE A 111 -5.70 10.60 -3.54
C ILE A 111 -6.30 9.19 -3.68
N HIS A 112 -6.47 8.43 -2.60
CA HIS A 112 -7.11 7.11 -2.67
C HIS A 112 -8.58 7.19 -3.09
N GLN A 113 -9.29 8.22 -2.64
CA GLN A 113 -10.70 8.45 -2.99
C GLN A 113 -10.89 8.79 -4.48
N LEU A 114 -9.85 9.22 -5.19
CA LEU A 114 -9.90 9.42 -6.65
C LEU A 114 -10.27 8.15 -7.41
N GLU A 115 -10.08 6.97 -6.81
CA GLU A 115 -10.55 5.72 -7.38
C GLU A 115 -12.06 5.73 -7.62
N PHE A 116 -12.84 6.44 -6.83
CA PHE A 116 -14.30 6.45 -6.92
C PHE A 116 -14.85 7.65 -7.69
N VAL A 117 -13.98 8.56 -8.14
CA VAL A 117 -14.40 9.74 -8.92
C VAL A 117 -14.68 9.32 -10.35
N GLN A 118 -15.89 9.64 -10.83
CA GLN A 118 -16.25 9.55 -12.23
C GLN A 118 -15.80 10.82 -12.96
N MET A 119 -15.00 10.66 -14.00
CA MET A 119 -14.58 11.75 -14.88
C MET A 119 -15.68 12.01 -15.92
N GLN A 120 -16.11 13.25 -16.07
CA GLN A 120 -16.94 13.67 -17.19
C GLN A 120 -16.02 13.97 -18.39
N LYS A 121 -16.17 13.22 -19.49
CA LYS A 121 -15.53 13.53 -20.77
C LYS A 121 -16.56 14.24 -21.65
N GLU A 122 -16.30 15.48 -22.05
CA GLU A 122 -17.17 16.28 -22.93
C GLU A 122 -17.07 15.90 -24.43
N SER A 123 -16.37 14.83 -24.81
CA SER A 123 -16.26 14.42 -26.22
C SER A 123 -17.28 13.35 -26.58
N ALA A 124 -18.39 13.78 -27.17
CA ALA A 124 -19.42 12.95 -27.78
C ALA A 124 -18.94 12.36 -29.12
N ASP A 125 -18.09 11.33 -29.09
CA ASP A 125 -17.95 10.39 -30.23
C ASP A 125 -17.17 9.13 -29.80
N SER A 126 -17.83 8.18 -29.15
CA SER A 126 -17.40 6.77 -29.14
C SER A 126 -18.44 5.88 -28.46
N THR A 127 -19.00 4.98 -29.25
CA THR A 127 -19.98 3.93 -28.89
C THR A 127 -19.31 2.80 -28.10
N GLU A 128 -18.90 3.04 -26.85
CA GLU A 128 -18.44 2.00 -25.91
C GLU A 128 -18.86 2.41 -24.49
N PRO A 129 -19.80 1.69 -23.83
CA PRO A 129 -20.32 2.09 -22.53
C PRO A 129 -19.38 1.65 -21.38
N ASP A 130 -19.26 2.53 -20.39
CA ASP A 130 -18.87 2.25 -18.99
C ASP A 130 -17.39 2.13 -18.56
N ALA A 131 -16.43 1.72 -19.40
CA ALA A 131 -15.05 1.47 -18.90
C ALA A 131 -14.09 2.69 -18.88
N LYS A 132 -14.36 3.75 -19.66
CA LYS A 132 -13.40 4.86 -19.90
C LYS A 132 -13.55 6.10 -19.01
N ASN A 133 -14.54 6.15 -18.12
CA ASN A 133 -14.79 7.31 -17.24
C ASN A 133 -14.19 7.20 -15.84
N LYS A 134 -13.46 6.11 -15.52
CA LYS A 134 -12.76 5.96 -14.24
C LYS A 134 -11.30 6.41 -14.38
N LEU A 135 -10.78 7.08 -13.36
CA LEU A 135 -9.36 7.38 -13.32
C LEU A 135 -8.53 6.09 -13.24
N GLU A 136 -7.48 5.99 -14.07
CA GLU A 136 -6.61 4.82 -14.07
C GLU A 136 -5.90 4.62 -12.73
N LEU A 137 -6.00 3.41 -12.17
CA LEU A 137 -5.38 3.05 -10.88
C LEU A 137 -3.86 3.29 -10.87
N LYS A 138 -3.21 3.21 -12.03
CA LYS A 138 -1.77 3.51 -12.18
C LYS A 138 -1.42 4.97 -11.87
N LEU A 139 -2.29 5.92 -12.24
CA LEU A 139 -2.10 7.35 -11.96
C LEU A 139 -2.24 7.63 -10.47
N ILE A 140 -3.23 7.00 -9.83
CA ILE A 140 -3.44 7.09 -8.38
C ILE A 140 -2.23 6.50 -7.63
N LEU A 141 -1.78 5.31 -8.04
CA LEU A 141 -0.59 4.66 -7.47
C LEU A 141 0.64 5.57 -7.58
N ARG A 142 0.86 6.19 -8.73
CA ARG A 142 1.96 7.13 -8.96
C ARG A 142 1.88 8.33 -8.01
N ALA A 143 0.70 8.93 -7.84
CA ALA A 143 0.49 10.04 -6.90
C ALA A 143 0.77 9.60 -5.44
N CYS A 144 0.28 8.43 -5.02
CA CYS A 144 0.60 7.87 -3.70
C CYS A 144 2.11 7.69 -3.50
N LEU A 145 2.85 7.23 -4.51
CA LEU A 145 4.30 7.08 -4.42
C LEU A 145 5.01 8.43 -4.22
N HIS A 146 4.54 9.51 -4.86
CA HIS A 146 5.07 10.85 -4.64
C HIS A 146 4.80 11.37 -3.22
N CYS A 147 3.63 11.07 -2.64
CA CYS A 147 3.38 11.35 -1.22
C CYS A 147 4.40 10.63 -0.33
N PHE A 148 4.55 9.31 -0.48
CA PHE A 148 5.47 8.51 0.34
C PHE A 148 6.96 8.80 0.09
N ALA A 149 7.32 9.42 -1.04
CA ALA A 149 8.69 9.88 -1.29
C ALA A 149 9.09 11.01 -0.32
N GLU A 150 8.15 11.86 0.09
CA GLU A 150 8.37 12.98 1.01
C GLU A 150 8.15 12.54 2.48
N LYS A 151 8.88 11.49 2.90
CA LYS A 151 8.73 10.81 4.21
C LYS A 151 8.68 11.75 5.41
N LYS A 152 9.38 12.88 5.36
CA LYS A 152 9.46 13.88 6.43
C LYS A 152 8.11 14.47 6.84
N PHE A 153 7.11 14.47 5.96
CA PHE A 153 5.77 15.01 6.26
C PHE A 153 4.80 13.95 6.80
N TYR A 154 5.16 12.67 6.72
CA TYR A 154 4.32 11.53 7.08
C TYR A 154 4.83 10.88 8.36
N THR A 155 4.53 11.50 9.49
CA THR A 155 4.83 10.93 10.81
C THR A 155 4.00 9.67 11.08
N GLN A 156 4.42 8.90 12.09
CA GLN A 156 3.66 7.73 12.56
C GLN A 156 2.19 8.09 12.88
N GLU A 157 1.97 9.23 13.54
CA GLU A 157 0.63 9.72 13.88
C GLU A 157 -0.20 10.04 12.62
N ARG A 158 0.32 10.85 11.70
CA ARG A 158 -0.40 11.22 10.46
C ARG A 158 -0.77 10.00 9.61
N LEU A 159 0.14 9.04 9.47
CA LEU A 159 -0.15 7.79 8.77
C LEU A 159 -1.18 6.94 9.52
N SER A 160 -1.17 6.94 10.85
CA SER A 160 -2.19 6.24 11.64
C SER A 160 -3.59 6.81 11.42
N LEU A 161 -3.73 8.14 11.33
CA LEU A 161 -4.99 8.81 11.02
C LEU A 161 -5.44 8.46 9.59
N ALA A 162 -4.55 8.60 8.60
CA ALA A 162 -4.86 8.31 7.21
C ALA A 162 -5.32 6.85 7.01
N ILE A 163 -4.60 5.88 7.57
CA ILE A 163 -4.96 4.45 7.51
C ILE A 163 -6.31 4.19 8.16
N SER A 164 -6.54 4.77 9.34
CA SER A 164 -7.79 4.60 10.08
C SER A 164 -9.00 5.10 9.29
N GLN A 165 -8.85 6.24 8.59
CA GLN A 165 -9.87 6.79 7.71
C GLN A 165 -10.08 5.92 6.46
N LEU A 166 -9.01 5.51 5.77
CA LEU A 166 -9.10 4.69 4.55
C LEU A 166 -9.85 3.38 4.76
N VAL A 167 -9.60 2.72 5.89
CA VAL A 167 -10.23 1.43 6.25
C VAL A 167 -11.70 1.60 6.63
N GLN A 168 -12.11 2.80 7.06
CA GLN A 168 -13.52 3.11 7.34
C GLN A 168 -14.34 3.28 6.06
N LEU A 169 -13.73 3.67 4.94
CA LEU A 169 -14.42 3.86 3.65
C LEU A 169 -15.12 2.57 3.18
N ASP A 170 -16.31 2.71 2.60
CA ASP A 170 -17.08 1.63 2.00
C ASP A 170 -17.57 2.05 0.60
N PRO A 171 -17.04 1.47 -0.49
CA PRO A 171 -16.00 0.43 -0.54
C PRO A 171 -14.61 0.92 -0.13
N VAL A 172 -13.75 0.02 0.35
CA VAL A 172 -12.34 0.32 0.68
C VAL A 172 -11.53 0.50 -0.61
N PRO A 173 -10.75 1.59 -0.78
CA PRO A 173 -9.93 1.79 -1.97
C PRO A 173 -8.89 0.68 -2.17
N THR A 174 -8.69 0.24 -3.41
CA THR A 174 -7.83 -0.89 -3.81
C THR A 174 -6.39 -0.73 -3.32
N LEU A 175 -5.86 0.50 -3.27
CA LEU A 175 -4.48 0.78 -2.85
C LEU A 175 -4.29 0.85 -1.33
N THR A 176 -5.36 0.78 -0.53
CA THR A 176 -5.32 0.94 0.93
C THR A 176 -4.35 -0.04 1.58
N MET A 177 -4.40 -1.33 1.22
CA MET A 177 -3.50 -2.33 1.81
C MET A 177 -2.03 -2.07 1.46
N ARG A 178 -1.75 -1.55 0.26
CA ARG A 178 -0.39 -1.17 -0.12
C ARG A 178 0.12 -0.02 0.75
N THR A 179 -0.73 0.98 1.00
CA THR A 179 -0.45 2.11 1.90
C THR A 179 -0.20 1.63 3.34
N VAL A 180 -1.00 0.69 3.84
CA VAL A 180 -0.78 0.05 5.16
C VAL A 180 0.57 -0.66 5.20
N MET A 181 0.92 -1.44 4.18
CA MET A 181 2.21 -2.15 4.10
C MET A 181 3.39 -1.18 4.04
N GLN A 182 3.27 -0.08 3.30
CA GLN A 182 4.30 0.95 3.19
C GLN A 182 4.50 1.69 4.53
N ALA A 183 3.40 2.06 5.20
CA ALA A 183 3.46 2.68 6.51
C ALA A 183 4.08 1.75 7.56
N LEU A 184 3.73 0.45 7.56
CA LEU A 184 4.32 -0.54 8.46
C LEU A 184 5.83 -0.70 8.23
N ALA A 185 6.28 -0.66 6.96
CA ALA A 185 7.70 -0.72 6.63
C ALA A 185 8.47 0.53 7.08
N LEU A 186 7.82 1.70 7.05
CA LEU A 186 8.39 2.96 7.54
C LEU A 186 8.39 3.04 9.07
N TYR A 187 7.33 2.56 9.71
CA TYR A 187 7.11 2.65 11.16
C TYR A 187 6.63 1.30 11.71
N PRO A 188 7.56 0.39 12.09
CA PRO A 188 7.21 -0.92 12.65
C PRO A 188 6.31 -0.85 13.89
N ARG A 189 6.35 0.26 14.64
CA ARG A 189 5.49 0.54 15.79
C ARG A 189 3.99 0.59 15.45
N LEU A 190 3.63 0.74 14.17
CA LEU A 190 2.25 0.67 13.70
C LEU A 190 1.69 -0.76 13.70
N ALA A 191 2.49 -1.80 13.98
CA ALA A 191 2.03 -3.20 13.95
C ALA A 191 0.72 -3.43 14.72
N GLY A 192 0.58 -2.84 15.92
CA GLY A 192 -0.65 -2.95 16.72
C GLY A 192 -1.86 -2.35 16.01
N LEU A 193 -1.73 -1.15 15.42
CA LEU A 193 -2.77 -0.54 14.61
C LEU A 193 -3.12 -1.40 13.39
N VAL A 194 -2.11 -1.97 12.72
CA VAL A 194 -2.31 -2.84 11.55
C VAL A 194 -3.13 -4.07 11.95
N ILE A 195 -2.84 -4.70 13.10
CA ILE A 195 -3.66 -5.81 13.62
C ILE A 195 -5.11 -5.37 13.86
N THR A 196 -5.32 -4.21 14.49
CA THR A 196 -6.68 -3.67 14.68
C THR A 196 -7.39 -3.42 13.35
N VAL A 197 -6.69 -2.88 12.35
CA VAL A 197 -7.21 -2.68 10.99
C VAL A 197 -7.58 -4.02 10.35
N LEU A 198 -6.71 -5.02 10.41
CA LEU A 198 -6.96 -6.35 9.86
C LEU A 198 -8.16 -7.03 10.55
N ALA A 199 -8.25 -6.96 11.88
CA ALA A 199 -9.40 -7.46 12.62
C ALA A 199 -10.71 -6.77 12.20
N ARG A 200 -10.68 -5.45 12.03
CA ARG A 200 -11.84 -4.68 11.56
C ARG A 200 -12.24 -5.05 10.14
N LEU A 201 -11.30 -5.26 9.23
CA LEU A 201 -11.56 -5.72 7.86
C LEU A 201 -12.15 -7.14 7.86
N ALA A 202 -11.63 -8.04 8.71
CA ALA A 202 -12.16 -9.38 8.91
C ALA A 202 -13.57 -9.38 9.52
N HIS A 203 -13.93 -8.39 10.35
CA HIS A 203 -15.32 -8.23 10.81
C HIS A 203 -16.21 -7.60 9.74
N LYS A 204 -15.70 -6.61 8.99
CA LYS A 204 -16.44 -5.92 7.92
C LYS A 204 -16.81 -6.88 6.78
N GLN A 205 -16.01 -7.92 6.57
CA GLN A 205 -16.30 -9.08 5.71
C GLN A 205 -17.72 -9.62 5.84
N VAL A 206 -18.25 -9.71 7.07
CA VAL A 206 -19.60 -10.26 7.30
C VAL A 206 -20.68 -9.36 6.68
N ARG A 207 -20.38 -8.09 6.39
CA ARG A 207 -21.33 -7.10 5.86
C ARG A 207 -21.00 -6.54 4.47
N SER A 208 -19.74 -6.56 4.03
CA SER A 208 -19.32 -5.96 2.74
C SER A 208 -18.44 -6.92 1.94
N SER A 209 -18.95 -7.43 0.82
CA SER A 209 -18.26 -8.42 -0.05
C SER A 209 -17.09 -7.86 -0.87
N HIS A 210 -16.70 -6.60 -0.66
CA HIS A 210 -15.77 -5.91 -1.56
C HIS A 210 -14.31 -6.37 -1.43
N ILE A 211 -13.87 -6.73 -0.22
CA ILE A 211 -12.47 -7.14 0.04
C ILE A 211 -12.17 -8.51 -0.59
N TRP A 212 -13.13 -9.44 -0.55
CA TRP A 212 -12.99 -10.82 -1.04
C TRP A 212 -13.07 -10.92 -2.57
N LYS A 213 -13.81 -10.01 -3.19
CA LYS A 213 -13.92 -9.93 -4.66
C LYS A 213 -12.69 -9.29 -5.30
N ASN A 214 -12.01 -8.39 -4.59
CA ASN A 214 -10.85 -7.69 -5.11
C ASN A 214 -9.55 -8.41 -4.73
N SER A 215 -8.97 -9.14 -5.70
CA SER A 215 -7.74 -9.91 -5.50
C SER A 215 -6.57 -9.07 -4.97
N ALA A 216 -6.46 -7.81 -5.38
CA ALA A 216 -5.37 -6.94 -4.93
C ALA A 216 -5.49 -6.57 -3.43
N LEU A 217 -6.71 -6.31 -2.96
CA LEU A 217 -6.98 -6.07 -1.54
C LEU A 217 -6.77 -7.34 -0.73
N TRP A 218 -7.25 -8.48 -1.22
CA TRP A 218 -7.06 -9.77 -0.56
C TRP A 218 -5.59 -10.14 -0.42
N ASP A 219 -4.81 -10.04 -1.51
CA ASP A 219 -3.37 -10.28 -1.48
C ASP A 219 -2.64 -9.32 -0.53
N GLY A 220 -3.10 -8.07 -0.45
CA GLY A 220 -2.59 -7.09 0.51
C GLY A 220 -2.89 -7.50 1.95
N PHE A 221 -4.11 -7.97 2.22
CA PHE A 221 -4.55 -8.45 3.54
C PHE A 221 -3.68 -9.63 4.01
N VAL A 222 -3.55 -10.67 3.19
CA VAL A 222 -2.76 -11.86 3.52
C VAL A 222 -1.29 -11.48 3.80
N ARG A 223 -0.69 -10.64 2.95
CA ARG A 223 0.69 -10.18 3.15
C ARG A 223 0.86 -9.34 4.42
N CYS A 224 -0.12 -8.53 4.79
CA CYS A 224 -0.10 -7.79 6.06
C CYS A 224 -0.19 -8.74 7.25
N CYS A 225 -1.05 -9.75 7.22
CA CYS A 225 -1.09 -10.79 8.25
C CYS A 225 0.27 -11.46 8.42
N MET A 226 0.94 -11.83 7.31
CA MET A 226 2.23 -12.51 7.39
C MET A 226 3.31 -11.64 8.03
N LYS A 227 3.31 -10.33 7.74
CA LYS A 227 4.25 -9.37 8.31
C LYS A 227 4.02 -9.09 9.80
N THR A 228 2.84 -9.37 10.34
CA THR A 228 2.47 -9.08 11.74
C THR A 228 2.36 -10.35 12.58
N ARG A 229 2.91 -11.47 12.11
CA ARG A 229 3.02 -12.71 12.90
C ARG A 229 3.86 -12.47 14.16
N PRO A 230 3.48 -13.09 15.30
CA PRO A 230 2.37 -14.03 15.51
C PRO A 230 1.02 -13.35 15.82
N GLN A 231 0.97 -12.03 15.98
CA GLN A 231 -0.22 -11.31 16.45
C GLN A 231 -1.42 -11.44 15.49
N CYS A 232 -1.15 -11.68 14.20
CA CYS A 232 -2.19 -11.87 13.19
C CYS A 232 -3.04 -13.13 13.39
N PHE A 233 -2.60 -14.12 14.18
CA PHE A 233 -3.33 -15.39 14.33
C PHE A 233 -4.75 -15.17 14.86
N GLN A 234 -4.92 -14.23 15.79
CA GLN A 234 -6.23 -13.84 16.31
C GLN A 234 -7.15 -13.29 15.21
N VAL A 235 -6.59 -12.62 14.19
CA VAL A 235 -7.36 -12.15 13.04
C VAL A 235 -7.72 -13.29 12.09
N LEU A 236 -6.81 -14.24 11.89
CA LEU A 236 -7.04 -15.39 11.01
C LEU A 236 -8.13 -16.33 11.55
N PHE A 237 -8.25 -16.47 12.87
CA PHE A 237 -9.34 -17.23 13.49
C PHE A 237 -10.72 -16.59 13.28
N LEU A 238 -10.79 -15.29 12.97
CA LEU A 238 -12.04 -14.58 12.67
C LEU A 238 -12.49 -14.75 11.22
N LEU A 239 -11.65 -15.34 10.36
CA LEU A 239 -11.97 -15.51 8.95
C LEU A 239 -12.93 -16.70 8.75
N PRO A 240 -13.85 -16.61 7.77
CA PRO A 240 -14.62 -17.76 7.30
C PRO A 240 -13.72 -18.86 6.72
N THR A 241 -14.20 -20.10 6.85
CA THR A 241 -13.58 -21.34 6.38
C THR A 241 -13.00 -21.24 4.96
N GLU A 242 -13.81 -20.80 3.98
CA GLU A 242 -13.38 -20.66 2.57
C GLU A 242 -12.17 -19.74 2.40
N GLN A 243 -12.14 -18.65 3.17
CA GLN A 243 -11.08 -17.65 3.04
C GLN A 243 -9.82 -18.12 3.76
N LEU A 244 -9.97 -18.78 4.90
CA LEU A 244 -8.86 -19.39 5.61
C LEU A 244 -8.18 -20.47 4.77
N GLU A 245 -8.94 -21.31 4.06
CA GLU A 245 -8.42 -22.26 3.07
C GLU A 245 -7.59 -21.54 1.99
N SER A 246 -8.13 -20.45 1.43
CA SER A 246 -7.39 -19.67 0.42
C SER A 246 -6.09 -19.07 0.95
N VAL A 247 -6.01 -18.75 2.25
CA VAL A 247 -4.75 -18.34 2.89
C VAL A 247 -3.77 -19.52 2.95
N PHE A 248 -4.23 -20.70 3.35
CA PHE A 248 -3.37 -21.89 3.42
C PHE A 248 -2.88 -22.37 2.04
N LEU A 249 -3.67 -22.15 0.98
CA LEU A 249 -3.24 -22.39 -0.40
C LEU A 249 -2.10 -21.45 -0.80
N LYS A 250 -2.12 -20.19 -0.36
CA LYS A 250 -1.07 -19.21 -0.66
C LYS A 250 0.17 -19.40 0.21
N GLU A 251 -0.01 -19.75 1.48
CA GLU A 251 1.04 -19.88 2.49
C GLU A 251 0.89 -21.19 3.26
N SER A 252 1.36 -22.29 2.67
CA SER A 252 1.23 -23.64 3.25
C SER A 252 1.90 -23.78 4.62
N SER A 253 3.01 -23.06 4.83
CA SER A 253 3.72 -23.04 6.12
C SER A 253 2.89 -22.43 7.24
N LEU A 254 1.95 -21.52 6.95
CA LEU A 254 1.20 -20.77 7.96
C LEU A 254 0.36 -21.68 8.84
N ARG A 255 -0.22 -22.73 8.25
CA ARG A 255 -1.05 -23.71 8.93
C ARG A 255 -0.33 -24.35 10.10
N GLN A 256 0.89 -24.84 9.89
CA GLN A 256 1.70 -25.47 10.94
C GLN A 256 2.02 -24.49 12.07
N HIS A 257 2.26 -23.22 11.74
CA HIS A 257 2.52 -22.19 12.73
C HIS A 257 1.28 -21.82 13.54
N MET A 258 0.10 -21.83 12.92
CA MET A 258 -1.17 -21.65 13.63
C MET A 258 -1.46 -22.83 14.55
N LEU A 259 -1.25 -24.07 14.10
CA LEU A 259 -1.38 -25.26 14.95
C LEU A 259 -0.49 -25.20 16.19
N ARG A 260 0.82 -24.95 16.00
CA ARG A 260 1.76 -24.76 17.12
C ARG A 260 1.34 -23.62 18.03
N HIS A 261 0.72 -22.57 17.51
CA HIS A 261 0.21 -21.49 18.33
C HIS A 261 -0.98 -21.96 19.18
N VAL A 262 -1.95 -22.66 18.60
CA VAL A 262 -3.12 -23.22 19.33
C VAL A 262 -2.70 -24.24 20.38
N GLU A 263 -1.70 -25.07 20.10
CA GLU A 263 -1.11 -26.01 21.07
C GLU A 263 -0.52 -25.28 22.28
N ASN A 264 0.02 -24.08 22.08
CA ASN A 264 0.55 -23.26 23.18
C ASN A 264 -0.51 -22.36 23.86
N LEU A 265 -1.75 -22.30 23.35
CA LEU A 265 -2.83 -21.50 23.96
C LEU A 265 -3.44 -22.20 25.17
N SER A 266 -3.92 -21.39 26.12
CA SER A 266 -4.67 -21.87 27.29
C SER A 266 -6.04 -22.46 26.90
N ASN A 267 -6.58 -23.38 27.72
CA ASN A 267 -7.87 -24.02 27.45
C ASN A 267 -9.02 -23.01 27.23
N ALA A 268 -9.02 -21.88 27.94
CA ALA A 268 -10.03 -20.83 27.76
C ALA A 268 -9.92 -20.12 26.40
N GLN A 269 -8.71 -19.94 25.87
CA GLN A 269 -8.49 -19.33 24.56
C GLN A 269 -8.78 -20.31 23.41
N ARG A 270 -8.55 -21.61 23.63
CA ARG A 270 -8.92 -22.65 22.65
C ARG A 270 -10.42 -22.73 22.42
N GLN A 271 -11.23 -22.53 23.47
CA GLN A 271 -12.70 -22.47 23.35
C GLN A 271 -13.22 -21.27 22.56
N GLN A 272 -12.41 -20.23 22.34
CA GLN A 272 -12.78 -19.07 21.52
C GLN A 272 -12.53 -19.28 20.03
N ILE A 273 -11.89 -20.39 19.65
CA ILE A 273 -11.62 -20.73 18.25
C ILE A 273 -12.82 -21.53 17.72
N PRO A 274 -13.44 -21.15 16.59
CA PRO A 274 -14.53 -21.92 16.01
C PRO A 274 -14.10 -23.35 15.65
N ASP A 275 -14.94 -24.34 15.94
CA ASP A 275 -14.65 -25.76 15.66
C ASP A 275 -14.35 -26.02 14.17
N SER A 276 -15.03 -25.28 13.27
CA SER A 276 -14.77 -25.34 11.82
C SER A 276 -13.35 -24.95 11.43
N VAL A 277 -12.72 -24.03 12.18
CA VAL A 277 -11.32 -23.63 11.96
C VAL A 277 -10.36 -24.70 12.51
N MET A 278 -10.72 -25.34 13.61
CA MET A 278 -9.95 -26.45 14.18
C MET A 278 -9.93 -27.67 13.25
N GLU A 279 -11.07 -28.03 12.66
CA GLU A 279 -11.16 -29.10 11.65
C GLU A 279 -10.30 -28.81 10.42
N LEU A 280 -10.35 -27.58 9.89
CA LEU A 280 -9.49 -27.17 8.78
C LEU A 280 -8.01 -27.20 9.11
N LEU A 281 -7.63 -26.83 10.33
CA LEU A 281 -6.24 -26.88 10.79
C LEU A 281 -5.75 -28.32 10.93
N GLN A 282 -6.63 -29.29 11.17
CA GLN A 282 -6.30 -30.71 11.33
C GLN A 282 -6.32 -31.52 10.02
N HIS A 283 -7.22 -31.24 9.07
CA HIS A 283 -7.32 -31.96 7.78
C HIS A 283 -6.54 -31.28 6.63
N GLU A 284 -5.46 -31.89 6.13
CA GLU A 284 -4.68 -31.37 4.98
C GLU A 284 -5.52 -31.55 3.71
N PRO A 285 -5.81 -30.49 2.91
CA PRO A 285 -6.52 -30.69 1.65
C PRO A 285 -5.67 -31.57 0.73
N GLU A 286 -6.28 -32.58 0.10
CA GLU A 286 -5.64 -33.62 -0.72
C GLU A 286 -4.67 -33.08 -1.79
N GLN A 287 -4.86 -31.83 -2.23
CA GLN A 287 -3.98 -31.15 -3.19
C GLN A 287 -2.55 -30.86 -2.67
N GLN A 288 -2.34 -30.75 -1.34
CA GLN A 288 -1.00 -30.54 -0.75
C GLN A 288 -0.20 -31.84 -0.59
N GLN A 289 -0.87 -33.01 -0.58
CA GLN A 289 -0.19 -34.31 -0.56
C GLN A 289 0.50 -34.61 -1.90
N GLN A 290 -0.16 -34.28 -3.03
CA GLN A 290 0.41 -34.51 -4.36
C GLN A 290 1.64 -33.63 -4.69
N GLN A 291 1.72 -32.40 -4.15
CA GLN A 291 2.91 -31.54 -4.36
C GLN A 291 4.12 -31.94 -3.50
N LYS A 292 3.90 -32.56 -2.32
CA LYS A 292 4.98 -33.11 -1.49
C LYS A 292 5.52 -34.43 -2.06
N GLU A 293 4.66 -35.27 -2.65
CA GLU A 293 5.10 -36.52 -3.30
C GLU A 293 5.92 -36.30 -4.57
N GLN A 294 5.77 -35.17 -5.27
CA GLN A 294 6.55 -34.86 -6.49
C GLN A 294 7.90 -34.19 -6.23
N THR A 295 8.25 -33.86 -4.99
CA THR A 295 9.52 -33.18 -4.64
C THR A 295 10.49 -34.03 -3.82
N ALA A 296 10.18 -35.31 -3.56
CA ALA A 296 11.15 -36.26 -3.06
C ALA A 296 12.07 -36.73 -4.21
N PRO A 297 13.41 -36.65 -4.10
CA PRO A 297 14.30 -37.28 -5.06
C PRO A 297 14.24 -38.80 -4.89
N ASP A 298 13.97 -39.52 -5.98
CA ASP A 298 14.12 -40.97 -6.10
C ASP A 298 15.61 -41.35 -5.92
N ASP A 299 16.01 -41.68 -4.69
CA ASP A 299 17.16 -42.55 -4.42
C ASP A 299 16.62 -43.94 -4.04
N GLU A 300 16.50 -44.82 -5.06
CA GLU A 300 17.13 -46.15 -5.11
C GLU A 300 16.37 -47.20 -5.95
N VAL A 301 17.14 -47.72 -6.94
CA VAL A 301 17.28 -49.14 -7.32
C VAL A 301 16.25 -49.76 -8.29
N ASN A 302 16.74 -50.12 -9.48
CA ASN A 302 16.55 -51.47 -10.02
C ASN A 302 17.58 -51.85 -11.10
N GLY A 303 18.01 -53.12 -11.11
CA GLY A 303 18.54 -53.73 -12.33
C GLY A 303 19.62 -54.82 -12.22
N HIS A 304 19.42 -55.86 -11.43
CA HIS A 304 20.18 -57.12 -11.55
C HIS A 304 20.07 -57.74 -12.96
N LYS A 305 21.19 -58.10 -13.60
CA LYS A 305 21.27 -59.17 -14.62
C LYS A 305 22.49 -60.08 -14.39
N ARG A 306 22.23 -61.39 -14.44
CA ARG A 306 23.08 -62.56 -14.11
C ARG A 306 24.14 -62.88 -15.18
N HIS A 307 25.32 -63.40 -14.78
CA HIS A 307 25.83 -64.73 -15.20
C HIS A 307 27.17 -65.14 -14.51
N ALA A 308 27.08 -66.27 -13.79
CA ALA A 308 28.00 -67.43 -13.59
C ALA A 308 29.51 -67.32 -13.18
N PRO A 309 30.06 -68.37 -12.50
CA PRO A 309 31.32 -68.33 -11.73
C PRO A 309 32.46 -69.22 -12.30
N SER A 310 33.73 -68.95 -11.97
CA SER A 310 34.81 -69.96 -11.88
C SER A 310 36.02 -69.46 -11.09
N HIS A 311 36.64 -70.39 -10.36
CA HIS A 311 37.89 -70.32 -9.58
C HIS A 311 39.14 -69.97 -10.39
N GLU A 312 40.18 -69.46 -9.69
CA GLU A 312 41.65 -69.78 -9.74
C GLU A 312 42.43 -68.55 -9.22
N ASP A 313 42.97 -68.59 -8.00
CA ASP A 313 44.33 -68.99 -7.57
C ASP A 313 45.25 -67.77 -7.27
N GLU A 314 45.93 -67.84 -6.13
CA GLU A 314 46.96 -66.94 -5.53
C GLU A 314 48.20 -66.72 -6.44
N PRO A 315 49.27 -65.96 -6.08
CA PRO A 315 49.51 -65.09 -4.91
C PRO A 315 50.21 -63.72 -5.22
N GLU A 316 50.51 -62.95 -4.16
CA GLU A 316 51.38 -61.74 -4.13
C GLU A 316 52.78 -61.94 -4.76
N PRO A 317 53.50 -60.85 -5.10
CA PRO A 317 54.58 -60.46 -4.19
C PRO A 317 54.83 -58.94 -4.02
N LYS A 318 55.42 -58.64 -2.86
CA LYS A 318 56.05 -57.40 -2.37
C LYS A 318 57.04 -56.74 -3.34
N ILE A 319 57.13 -55.39 -3.33
CA ILE A 319 58.41 -54.66 -3.41
C ILE A 319 58.39 -53.44 -2.45
N SER A 320 59.48 -53.36 -1.69
CA SER A 320 60.01 -52.39 -0.72
C SER A 320 60.32 -50.99 -1.31
N ALA A 321 60.03 -49.89 -0.60
CA ALA A 321 60.94 -49.06 0.23
C ALA A 321 61.90 -48.10 -0.51
N LEU A 322 61.98 -46.85 0.00
CA LEU A 322 63.18 -46.00 0.24
C LEU A 322 62.98 -44.51 -0.15
N ASP A 323 62.83 -43.70 0.89
CA ASP A 323 63.66 -42.52 1.27
C ASP A 323 64.13 -41.54 0.18
N SER A 324 63.62 -40.30 0.25
CA SER A 324 64.33 -39.01 0.13
C SER A 324 63.40 -37.86 0.48
#